data_AF-A0A351TPV0-F1
#
_entry.id   AF-A0A351TPV0-F1
#
_cell.length_a   1.000
_cell.length_b   1.000
_cell.length_c   1.000
_cell.angle_alpha   90.00
_cell.angle_beta   90.00
_cell.angle_gamma   90.00
#
_symmetry.space_group_name_H-M   'P 1'
#
loop_
_entity.id
_entity.type
_entity.pdbx_description
1 polymer ?
#
loop_
_entity_poly.entity_id
_entity_poly.type
_entity_poly.pdbx_seq_one_letter_code
_entity_poly.pdbx_strand_id
1 'polypeptide(L)'
;VARFNFSHGTHEEQKVKLEKVRQASAELGLPVATMLDTKGPEIRLRDFEGGRAELEAGQQFILTTEEILGTAERAAISYKNLKNDIQEGTTILIDDGLIEMTVEEIRGEEIVCRVVNGGAVSNHKGVNVPGAILSMPYISEVDRSDILFGIEMGYELLAASFVRCKEDVLEIRSILEAHGSDMKIISKIENMQGIQNLEEILEVSDGIMVARGDMGVEI
;
A
#
# COMPACT_ATOMS: atom_id res chain seq x y z
N VAL A 1 -8.15 19.46 -8.45
CA VAL A 1 -7.03 18.82 -7.74
C VAL A 1 -6.30 17.90 -8.70
N ALA A 2 -4.97 17.94 -8.75
CA ALA A 2 -4.15 16.97 -9.48
C ALA A 2 -3.53 15.99 -8.49
N ARG A 3 -3.79 14.68 -8.68
CA ARG A 3 -3.26 13.59 -7.85
C ARG A 3 -1.96 13.07 -8.45
N PHE A 4 -0.95 12.91 -7.61
CA PHE A 4 0.35 12.35 -7.95
C PHE A 4 0.51 11.07 -7.14
N ASN A 5 0.44 9.92 -7.81
CA ASN A 5 0.59 8.62 -7.17
C ASN A 5 2.08 8.29 -7.04
N PHE A 6 2.58 8.22 -5.80
CA PHE A 6 3.99 7.95 -5.51
C PHE A 6 4.31 6.45 -5.40
N SER A 7 3.31 5.56 -5.56
CA SER A 7 3.57 4.14 -5.82
C SER A 7 4.33 3.89 -7.13
N HIS A 8 4.43 4.92 -8.00
CA HIS A 8 5.11 4.86 -9.29
C HIS A 8 5.91 6.13 -9.59
N GLY A 9 7.00 5.96 -10.36
CA GLY A 9 7.85 7.04 -10.83
C GLY A 9 8.80 7.57 -9.76
N THR A 10 9.84 8.27 -10.20
CA THR A 10 10.83 8.89 -9.29
C THR A 10 10.42 10.30 -8.90
N HIS A 11 11.07 10.86 -7.88
CA HIS A 11 10.89 12.27 -7.49
C HIS A 11 11.13 13.23 -8.65
N GLU A 12 12.11 12.97 -9.53
CA GLU A 12 12.36 13.77 -10.72
C GLU A 12 11.18 13.75 -11.70
N GLU A 13 10.60 12.57 -11.94
CA GLU A 13 9.42 12.44 -12.80
C GLU A 13 8.20 13.15 -12.19
N GLN A 14 8.00 13.03 -10.88
CA GLN A 14 6.92 13.72 -10.17
C GLN A 14 7.10 15.24 -10.23
N LYS A 15 8.33 15.74 -10.10
CA LYS A 15 8.65 17.17 -10.24
C LYS A 15 8.28 17.70 -11.62
N VAL A 16 8.65 17.00 -12.69
CA VAL A 16 8.29 17.39 -14.07
C VAL A 16 6.78 17.43 -14.26
N LYS A 17 6.04 16.48 -13.70
CA LYS A 17 4.57 16.47 -13.74
C LYS A 17 3.98 17.67 -12.97
N LEU A 18 4.56 17.99 -11.80
CA LEU A 18 4.11 19.09 -10.94
C LEU A 18 4.28 20.45 -11.64
N GLU A 19 5.44 20.67 -12.25
CA GLU A 19 5.74 21.89 -13.03
C GLU A 19 4.73 22.09 -14.16
N LYS A 20 4.36 21.03 -14.89
CA LYS A 20 3.34 21.08 -15.94
C LYS A 20 1.95 21.47 -15.41
N VAL A 21 1.55 20.91 -14.26
CA VAL A 21 0.27 21.25 -13.63
C VAL A 21 0.25 22.72 -13.21
N ARG A 22 1.33 23.21 -12.59
CA ARG A 22 1.45 24.61 -12.18
C ARG A 22 1.44 25.56 -13.39
N GLN A 23 2.16 25.23 -14.45
CA GLN A 23 2.15 25.99 -15.69
C GLN A 23 0.73 26.09 -16.28
N ALA A 24 0.04 24.96 -16.44
CA ALA A 24 -1.31 24.93 -16.98
C ALA A 24 -2.31 25.71 -16.11
N SER A 25 -2.20 25.60 -14.78
CA SER A 25 -3.01 26.36 -13.83
C SER A 25 -2.81 27.87 -14.00
N ALA A 26 -1.55 28.32 -14.15
CA ALA A 26 -1.21 29.73 -14.34
C ALA A 26 -1.68 30.27 -15.70
N GLU A 27 -1.47 29.52 -16.79
CA GLU A 27 -1.88 29.92 -18.15
C GLU A 27 -3.41 30.06 -18.28
N LEU A 28 -4.16 29.20 -17.60
CA LEU A 28 -5.63 29.21 -17.65
C LEU A 28 -6.27 30.07 -16.56
N GLY A 29 -5.50 30.52 -15.56
CA GLY A 29 -6.01 31.24 -14.40
C GLY A 29 -6.98 30.42 -13.54
N LEU A 30 -6.89 29.09 -13.59
CA LEU A 30 -7.77 28.17 -12.87
C LEU A 30 -7.01 27.57 -11.68
N PRO A 31 -7.54 27.64 -10.44
CA PRO A 31 -6.87 27.06 -9.28
C PRO A 31 -6.87 25.53 -9.37
N VAL A 32 -5.69 24.92 -9.29
CA VAL A 32 -5.52 23.46 -9.27
C VAL A 32 -4.66 23.07 -8.08
N ALA A 33 -5.30 22.59 -7.01
CA ALA A 33 -4.57 22.08 -5.87
C ALA A 33 -3.79 20.80 -6.21
N THR A 34 -2.62 20.58 -5.60
CA THR A 34 -1.80 19.38 -5.83
C THR A 34 -1.83 18.43 -4.63
N MET A 35 -1.97 17.14 -4.92
CA MET A 35 -2.09 16.08 -3.92
C MET A 35 -1.02 15.02 -4.14
N LEU A 36 -0.14 14.86 -3.16
CA LEU A 36 0.76 13.72 -3.05
C LEU A 36 -0.05 12.54 -2.49
N ASP A 37 0.02 11.38 -3.12
CA ASP A 37 -0.61 10.16 -2.63
C ASP A 37 0.46 9.13 -2.32
N THR A 38 0.60 8.80 -1.03
CA THR A 38 1.64 7.90 -0.53
C THR A 38 1.36 6.47 -0.95
N LYS A 39 2.41 5.64 -1.00
CA LYS A 39 2.25 4.21 -1.29
C LYS A 39 1.62 3.50 -0.10
N GLY A 40 2.08 3.85 1.09
CA GLY A 40 1.62 3.29 2.35
C GLY A 40 2.13 1.88 2.62
N PRO A 41 1.70 1.30 3.75
CA PRO A 41 2.11 -0.02 4.20
C PRO A 41 1.43 -1.13 3.39
N GLU A 42 2.15 -1.69 2.42
CA GLU A 42 1.67 -2.78 1.55
C GLU A 42 2.65 -3.96 1.49
N ILE A 43 2.08 -5.17 1.35
CA ILE A 43 2.86 -6.38 1.08
C ILE A 43 2.85 -6.62 -0.42
N ARG A 44 4.01 -6.97 -0.97
CA ARG A 44 4.16 -7.32 -2.38
C ARG A 44 4.97 -8.59 -2.56
N LEU A 45 4.69 -9.29 -3.65
CA LEU A 45 5.58 -10.33 -4.15
C LEU A 45 6.89 -9.74 -4.68
N ARG A 46 7.94 -10.55 -4.68
CA ARG A 46 9.20 -10.25 -5.36
C ARG A 46 9.17 -10.74 -6.81
N ASP A 47 10.34 -10.76 -7.45
CA ASP A 47 10.47 -11.16 -8.83
C ASP A 47 10.28 -12.66 -9.00
N PHE A 48 9.63 -13.06 -10.10
CA PHE A 48 9.51 -14.44 -10.54
C PHE A 48 10.53 -14.75 -11.63
N GLU A 49 10.93 -16.01 -11.73
CA GLU A 49 11.61 -16.54 -12.91
C GLU A 49 10.75 -16.28 -14.16
N GLY A 50 11.33 -15.64 -15.18
CA GLY A 50 10.58 -15.24 -16.38
C GLY A 50 9.52 -14.14 -16.16
N GLY A 51 9.48 -13.52 -14.97
CA GLY A 51 8.61 -12.40 -14.62
C GLY A 51 7.17 -12.77 -14.24
N ARG A 52 6.81 -14.07 -14.31
CA ARG A 52 5.47 -14.57 -13.96
C ARG A 52 5.45 -16.09 -13.73
N ALA A 53 4.42 -16.56 -13.05
CA ALA A 53 4.06 -17.97 -12.94
C ALA A 53 2.54 -18.16 -13.11
N GLU A 54 2.11 -19.39 -13.35
CA GLU A 54 0.69 -19.78 -13.35
C GLU A 54 0.42 -20.60 -12.10
N LEU A 55 -0.63 -20.25 -11.34
CA LEU A 55 -1.04 -21.00 -10.16
C LEU A 55 -2.34 -21.77 -10.42
N GLU A 56 -2.35 -23.07 -10.14
CA GLU A 56 -3.52 -23.92 -10.31
C GLU A 56 -4.33 -24.06 -9.02
N ALA A 57 -5.67 -24.03 -9.12
CA ALA A 57 -6.53 -24.28 -7.96
C ALA A 57 -6.27 -25.67 -7.36
N GLY A 58 -6.19 -25.74 -6.05
CA GLY A 58 -5.88 -26.96 -5.30
C GLY A 58 -4.40 -27.27 -5.15
N GLN A 59 -3.49 -26.54 -5.81
CA GLN A 59 -2.05 -26.75 -5.60
C GLN A 59 -1.56 -26.13 -4.28
N GLN A 60 -0.41 -26.59 -3.78
CA GLN A 60 0.29 -25.88 -2.72
C GLN A 60 1.18 -24.78 -3.31
N PHE A 61 1.22 -23.64 -2.64
CA PHE A 61 2.12 -22.54 -2.96
C PHE A 61 2.69 -21.96 -1.67
N ILE A 62 4.00 -21.69 -1.68
CA ILE A 62 4.72 -21.23 -0.48
C ILE A 62 5.06 -19.76 -0.61
N LEU A 63 4.61 -18.94 0.34
CA LEU A 63 5.14 -17.60 0.52
C LEU A 63 6.31 -17.65 1.50
N THR A 64 7.42 -17.01 1.16
CA THR A 64 8.65 -17.05 1.97
C THR A 64 9.26 -15.66 2.14
N THR A 65 10.09 -15.52 3.18
CA THR A 65 10.87 -14.30 3.41
C THR A 65 12.31 -14.41 2.90
N GLU A 66 12.69 -15.58 2.39
CA GLU A 66 13.98 -15.81 1.74
C GLU A 66 14.02 -15.05 0.41
N GLU A 67 15.10 -14.32 0.13
CA GLU A 67 15.25 -13.57 -1.12
C GLU A 67 15.57 -14.55 -2.26
N ILE A 68 14.52 -14.97 -2.97
CA ILE A 68 14.58 -15.90 -4.09
C ILE A 68 13.79 -15.35 -5.29
N LEU A 69 14.07 -15.89 -6.48
CA LEU A 69 13.15 -15.75 -7.60
C LEU A 69 11.97 -16.69 -7.38
N GLY A 70 10.76 -16.15 -7.51
CA GLY A 70 9.53 -16.91 -7.43
C GLY A 70 9.35 -17.86 -8.61
N THR A 71 8.66 -18.97 -8.37
CA THR A 71 8.29 -20.00 -9.35
C THR A 71 6.79 -20.30 -9.22
N ALA A 72 6.30 -21.34 -9.89
CA ALA A 72 4.93 -21.82 -9.67
C ALA A 72 4.72 -22.52 -8.30
N GLU A 73 5.79 -22.78 -7.56
CA GLU A 73 5.75 -23.50 -6.27
C GLU A 73 5.96 -22.59 -5.06
N ARG A 74 6.78 -21.54 -5.19
CA ARG A 74 7.09 -20.62 -4.09
C ARG A 74 7.43 -19.23 -4.57
N ALA A 75 7.17 -18.20 -3.76
CA ALA A 75 7.60 -16.83 -4.04
C ALA A 75 7.94 -16.05 -2.77
N ALA A 76 8.87 -15.10 -2.91
CA ALA A 76 9.26 -14.23 -1.82
C ALA A 76 8.26 -13.05 -1.65
N ILE A 77 8.04 -12.63 -0.41
CA ILE A 77 7.23 -11.44 -0.07
C ILE A 77 8.08 -10.33 0.53
N SER A 78 7.63 -9.08 0.38
CA SER A 78 8.31 -7.89 0.91
C SER A 78 8.27 -7.80 2.43
N TYR A 79 7.21 -8.31 3.06
CA TYR A 79 6.99 -8.19 4.49
C TYR A 79 7.37 -9.47 5.25
N LYS A 80 8.57 -9.45 5.84
CA LYS A 80 9.16 -10.61 6.50
C LYS A 80 8.41 -11.07 7.76
N ASN A 81 7.72 -10.15 8.43
CA ASN A 81 7.06 -10.48 9.69
C ASN A 81 5.64 -11.02 9.50
N LEU A 82 5.17 -11.19 8.24
CA LEU A 82 3.79 -11.64 7.96
C LEU A 82 3.43 -12.92 8.69
N LYS A 83 4.36 -13.89 8.75
CA LYS A 83 4.19 -15.17 9.45
C LYS A 83 3.79 -15.06 10.93
N ASN A 84 4.09 -13.92 11.58
CA ASN A 84 3.76 -13.68 12.99
C ASN A 84 2.43 -12.94 13.16
N ASP A 85 1.90 -12.37 12.08
CA ASP A 85 0.66 -11.59 12.06
C ASP A 85 -0.55 -12.42 11.57
N ILE A 86 -0.30 -13.67 11.15
CA ILE A 86 -1.30 -14.58 10.60
C ILE A 86 -1.23 -15.95 11.27
N GLN A 87 -2.22 -16.78 10.99
CA GLN A 87 -2.34 -18.15 11.51
C GLN A 87 -2.89 -19.11 10.45
N GLU A 88 -2.84 -20.42 10.72
CA GLU A 88 -3.52 -21.42 9.89
C GLU A 88 -5.00 -21.07 9.69
N GLY A 89 -5.50 -21.27 8.47
CA GLY A 89 -6.84 -20.87 8.05
C GLY A 89 -6.98 -19.41 7.61
N THR A 90 -5.94 -18.58 7.72
CA THR A 90 -5.97 -17.20 7.21
C THR A 90 -6.09 -17.17 5.69
N THR A 91 -6.94 -16.30 5.15
CA THR A 91 -7.03 -16.04 3.71
C THR A 91 -5.96 -15.05 3.28
N ILE A 92 -5.26 -15.37 2.20
CA ILE A 92 -4.34 -14.48 1.52
C ILE A 92 -4.86 -14.26 0.10
N LEU A 93 -4.86 -13.00 -0.33
CA LEU A 93 -5.28 -12.57 -1.64
C LEU A 93 -4.07 -12.00 -2.38
N ILE A 94 -3.94 -12.30 -3.67
CA ILE A 94 -2.86 -11.80 -4.52
C ILE A 94 -3.48 -11.13 -5.75
N ASP A 95 -2.86 -10.02 -6.17
CA ASP A 95 -3.27 -9.24 -7.35
C ASP A 95 -4.73 -8.78 -7.27
N ASP A 96 -5.03 -7.97 -6.27
CA ASP A 96 -6.36 -7.39 -6.02
C ASP A 96 -7.47 -8.46 -5.89
N GLY A 97 -7.14 -9.60 -5.28
CA GLY A 97 -8.07 -10.71 -5.07
C GLY A 97 -8.28 -11.62 -6.29
N LEU A 98 -7.49 -11.45 -7.36
CA LEU A 98 -7.54 -12.36 -8.52
C LEU A 98 -7.21 -13.79 -8.12
N ILE A 99 -6.20 -13.95 -7.26
CA ILE A 99 -5.76 -15.25 -6.72
C ILE A 99 -6.11 -15.27 -5.23
N GLU A 100 -6.75 -16.36 -4.82
CA GLU A 100 -7.11 -16.58 -3.42
C GLU A 100 -6.41 -17.84 -2.92
N MET A 101 -5.89 -17.77 -1.70
CA MET A 101 -5.26 -18.89 -1.02
C MET A 101 -5.57 -18.91 0.46
N THR A 102 -5.50 -20.10 1.06
CA THR A 102 -5.67 -20.32 2.49
C THR A 102 -4.40 -20.87 3.08
N VAL A 103 -3.92 -20.29 4.18
CA VAL A 103 -2.76 -20.79 4.93
C VAL A 103 -3.08 -22.16 5.50
N GLU A 104 -2.32 -23.17 5.11
CA GLU A 104 -2.39 -24.53 5.66
C GLU A 104 -1.45 -24.70 6.85
N GLU A 105 -0.25 -24.10 6.80
CA GLU A 105 0.78 -24.29 7.83
C GLU A 105 1.84 -23.17 7.78
N ILE A 106 2.43 -22.84 8.92
CA ILE A 106 3.59 -21.93 9.02
C ILE A 106 4.80 -22.71 9.52
N ARG A 107 5.82 -22.87 8.66
CA ARG A 107 7.06 -23.62 8.93
C ARG A 107 8.27 -22.70 8.90
N GLY A 108 8.66 -22.17 10.06
CA GLY A 108 9.86 -21.32 10.16
C GLY A 108 9.69 -19.98 9.44
N GLU A 109 10.21 -19.85 8.21
CA GLU A 109 10.08 -18.68 7.34
C GLU A 109 9.13 -18.92 6.14
N GLU A 110 8.49 -20.08 6.10
CA GLU A 110 7.60 -20.49 5.02
C GLU A 110 6.14 -20.48 5.48
N ILE A 111 5.29 -19.82 4.70
CA ILE A 111 3.84 -19.82 4.85
C ILE A 111 3.30 -20.72 3.74
N VAL A 112 2.97 -21.96 4.10
CA VAL A 112 2.45 -22.97 3.18
C VAL A 112 0.97 -22.72 2.99
N CYS A 113 0.55 -22.50 1.76
CA CYS A 113 -0.83 -22.18 1.43
C CYS A 113 -1.41 -23.16 0.40
N ARG A 114 -2.73 -23.37 0.47
CA ARG A 114 -3.52 -24.00 -0.59
C ARG A 114 -4.09 -22.92 -1.50
N VAL A 115 -3.86 -23.02 -2.80
CA VAL A 115 -4.52 -22.15 -3.78
C VAL A 115 -5.99 -22.54 -3.86
N VAL A 116 -6.89 -21.61 -3.59
CA VAL A 116 -8.34 -21.78 -3.70
C VAL A 116 -8.81 -21.35 -5.09
N ASN A 117 -8.42 -20.15 -5.51
CA ASN A 117 -8.62 -19.63 -6.86
C ASN A 117 -7.27 -19.33 -7.51
N GLY A 118 -7.00 -19.97 -8.65
CA GLY A 118 -5.73 -19.86 -9.36
C GLY A 118 -5.71 -18.77 -10.44
N GLY A 119 -4.57 -18.63 -11.09
CA GLY A 119 -4.36 -17.70 -12.20
C GLY A 119 -2.90 -17.30 -12.38
N ALA A 120 -2.67 -16.40 -13.35
CA ALA A 120 -1.35 -15.84 -13.60
C ALA A 120 -0.94 -14.86 -12.50
N VAL A 121 0.23 -15.07 -11.91
CA VAL A 121 0.87 -14.17 -10.95
C VAL A 121 2.15 -13.59 -11.55
N SER A 122 2.46 -12.32 -11.31
CA SER A 122 3.66 -11.66 -11.83
C SER A 122 4.41 -10.87 -10.77
N ASN A 123 5.53 -10.27 -11.16
CA ASN A 123 6.38 -9.50 -10.25
C ASN A 123 5.61 -8.39 -9.53
N HIS A 124 5.93 -8.19 -8.26
CA HIS A 124 5.48 -7.04 -7.46
C HIS A 124 3.96 -6.88 -7.32
N LYS A 125 3.20 -7.96 -7.54
CA LYS A 125 1.76 -7.95 -7.24
C LYS A 125 1.52 -7.79 -5.74
N GLY A 126 0.44 -7.07 -5.41
CA GLY A 126 0.00 -6.86 -4.04
C GLY A 126 -0.39 -8.17 -3.38
N VAL A 127 -0.13 -8.26 -2.08
CA VAL A 127 -0.57 -9.34 -1.21
C VAL A 127 -1.43 -8.71 -0.12
N ASN A 128 -2.70 -9.10 -0.07
CA ASN A 128 -3.68 -8.61 0.89
C ASN A 128 -4.03 -9.74 1.85
N VAL A 129 -4.26 -9.40 3.12
CA VAL A 129 -4.57 -10.37 4.16
C VAL A 129 -5.79 -9.87 4.94
N PRO A 130 -6.99 -10.06 4.38
CA PRO A 130 -8.21 -9.52 4.95
C PRO A 130 -8.38 -9.90 6.42
N GLY A 131 -8.62 -8.89 7.26
CA GLY A 131 -8.85 -9.06 8.69
C GLY A 131 -7.59 -9.29 9.54
N ALA A 132 -6.41 -9.39 8.95
CA ALA A 132 -5.17 -9.47 9.72
C ALA A 132 -4.76 -8.10 10.29
N ILE A 133 -4.21 -8.12 11.51
CA ILE A 133 -3.61 -6.95 12.13
C ILE A 133 -2.13 -6.97 11.80
N LEU A 134 -1.74 -6.23 10.76
CA LEU A 134 -0.35 -6.19 10.32
C LEU A 134 0.48 -5.28 11.22
N SER A 135 1.55 -5.82 11.79
CA SER A 135 2.46 -5.11 12.70
C SER A 135 3.52 -4.27 11.98
N MET A 136 3.37 -4.08 10.67
CA MET A 136 4.27 -3.23 9.88
C MET A 136 4.17 -1.76 10.31
N PRO A 137 5.31 -1.03 10.31
CA PRO A 137 5.31 0.42 10.47
C PRO A 137 4.38 1.07 9.44
N TYR A 138 3.66 2.10 9.86
CA TYR A 138 2.75 2.81 8.97
C TYR A 138 3.49 3.57 7.87
N ILE A 139 4.51 4.35 8.27
CA ILE A 139 5.33 5.14 7.36
C ILE A 139 6.62 4.36 7.06
N SER A 140 6.79 3.94 5.81
CA SER A 140 8.06 3.38 5.34
C SER A 140 9.13 4.45 5.13
N GLU A 141 10.39 4.05 4.97
CA GLU A 141 11.47 4.99 4.59
C GLU A 141 11.17 5.70 3.26
N VAL A 142 10.53 4.99 2.32
CA VAL A 142 10.12 5.53 1.02
C VAL A 142 9.01 6.56 1.21
N ASP A 143 7.95 6.23 1.95
CA ASP A 143 6.86 7.18 2.23
C ASP A 143 7.40 8.42 2.95
N ARG A 144 8.30 8.25 3.92
CA ARG A 144 8.94 9.40 4.59
C ARG A 144 9.70 10.27 3.59
N SER A 145 10.46 9.67 2.68
CA SER A 145 11.17 10.40 1.62
C SER A 145 10.19 11.17 0.70
N ASP A 146 9.10 10.52 0.32
CA ASP A 146 8.04 11.11 -0.53
C ASP A 146 7.36 12.29 0.16
N ILE A 147 7.03 12.16 1.45
CA ILE A 147 6.43 13.24 2.25
C ILE A 147 7.37 14.44 2.33
N LEU A 148 8.66 14.22 2.59
CA LEU A 148 9.66 15.29 2.65
C LEU A 148 9.83 15.99 1.30
N PHE A 149 9.84 15.23 0.21
CA PHE A 149 9.80 15.78 -1.14
C PHE A 149 8.52 16.59 -1.40
N GLY A 150 7.37 16.08 -0.95
CA GLY A 150 6.08 16.77 -1.03
C GLY A 150 6.10 18.13 -0.33
N ILE A 151 6.69 18.19 0.86
CA ILE A 151 6.90 19.42 1.63
C ILE A 151 7.80 20.38 0.85
N GLU A 152 8.97 19.92 0.39
CA GLU A 152 9.94 20.76 -0.34
C GLU A 152 9.32 21.36 -1.61
N MET A 153 8.54 20.55 -2.33
CA MET A 153 7.91 20.97 -3.58
C MET A 153 6.67 21.83 -3.37
N GLY A 154 6.14 21.91 -2.14
CA GLY A 154 4.95 22.68 -1.81
C GLY A 154 3.67 22.05 -2.36
N TYR A 155 3.47 20.75 -2.13
CA TYR A 155 2.16 20.12 -2.29
C TYR A 155 1.17 20.67 -1.26
N GLU A 156 -0.12 20.63 -1.57
CA GLU A 156 -1.17 21.18 -0.68
C GLU A 156 -1.89 20.08 0.11
N LEU A 157 -2.00 18.89 -0.47
CA LEU A 157 -2.70 17.75 0.10
C LEU A 157 -1.77 16.52 0.14
N LEU A 158 -1.94 15.71 1.18
CA LEU A 158 -1.32 14.39 1.33
C LEU A 158 -2.45 13.37 1.47
N ALA A 159 -2.65 12.51 0.47
CA ALA A 159 -3.50 11.34 0.58
C ALA A 159 -2.69 10.20 1.20
N ALA A 160 -3.10 9.76 2.39
CA ALA A 160 -2.40 8.79 3.21
C ALA A 160 -3.03 7.41 2.99
N SER A 161 -2.30 6.51 2.32
CA SER A 161 -2.77 5.13 2.01
C SER A 161 -2.83 4.24 3.26
N PHE A 162 -3.77 3.30 3.24
CA PHE A 162 -3.99 2.25 4.23
C PHE A 162 -4.02 2.71 5.69
N VAL A 163 -4.65 3.86 5.97
CA VAL A 163 -4.80 4.35 7.36
C VAL A 163 -5.63 3.35 8.17
N ARG A 164 -5.09 2.89 9.30
CA ARG A 164 -5.72 1.88 10.18
C ARG A 164 -6.29 2.48 11.46
N CYS A 165 -5.63 3.50 12.01
CA CYS A 165 -6.01 4.14 13.27
C CYS A 165 -5.61 5.61 13.31
N LYS A 166 -5.96 6.32 14.40
CA LYS A 166 -5.58 7.73 14.58
C LYS A 166 -4.07 7.94 14.66
N GLU A 167 -3.31 6.99 15.23
CA GLU A 167 -1.86 7.12 15.41
C GLU A 167 -1.13 7.22 14.06
N ASP A 168 -1.58 6.47 13.06
CA ASP A 168 -1.06 6.53 11.69
C ASP A 168 -1.14 7.98 11.12
N VAL A 169 -2.26 8.67 11.35
CA VAL A 169 -2.46 10.06 10.90
C VAL A 169 -1.60 11.05 11.70
N LEU A 170 -1.51 10.84 13.02
CA LEU A 170 -0.70 11.69 13.90
C LEU A 170 0.79 11.56 13.61
N GLU A 171 1.26 10.39 13.18
CA GLU A 171 2.63 10.19 12.74
C GLU A 171 2.97 11.07 11.53
N ILE A 172 2.10 11.08 10.50
CA ILE A 172 2.25 11.97 9.34
C ILE A 172 2.20 13.43 9.78
N ARG A 173 1.22 13.80 10.62
CA ARG A 173 1.05 15.17 11.12
C ARG A 173 2.30 15.67 11.82
N SER A 174 2.94 14.84 12.64
CA SER A 174 4.19 15.18 13.32
C SER A 174 5.34 15.46 12.32
N ILE A 175 5.43 14.72 11.22
CA ILE A 175 6.42 14.99 10.16
C ILE A 175 6.16 16.35 9.51
N LEU A 176 4.90 16.67 9.18
CA LEU A 176 4.53 17.93 8.56
C LEU A 176 4.84 19.11 9.49
N GLU A 177 4.44 19.03 10.76
CA GLU A 177 4.67 20.07 11.77
C GLU A 177 6.16 20.30 12.02
N ALA A 178 6.96 19.24 12.10
CA ALA A 178 8.41 19.34 12.29
C ALA A 178 9.12 20.10 11.17
N HIS A 179 8.51 20.19 9.98
CA HIS A 179 9.03 20.92 8.83
C HIS A 179 8.24 22.20 8.52
N GLY A 180 7.29 22.59 9.38
CA GLY A 180 6.46 23.77 9.20
C GLY A 180 5.56 23.72 7.95
N SER A 181 5.14 22.52 7.54
CA SER A 181 4.25 22.33 6.39
C SER A 181 2.78 22.41 6.80
N ASP A 182 2.00 23.17 6.01
CA ASP A 182 0.55 23.31 6.17
C ASP A 182 -0.26 22.29 5.33
N MET A 183 0.41 21.27 4.76
CA MET A 183 -0.23 20.21 3.97
C MET A 183 -1.40 19.57 4.73
N LYS A 184 -2.52 19.39 4.04
CA LYS A 184 -3.72 18.75 4.61
C LYS A 184 -3.70 17.26 4.40
N ILE A 185 -4.00 16.50 5.45
CA ILE A 185 -3.98 15.04 5.42
C ILE A 185 -5.37 14.51 5.05
N ILE A 186 -5.44 13.77 3.94
CA ILE A 186 -6.60 13.04 3.46
C ILE A 186 -6.38 11.55 3.75
N SER A 187 -7.03 11.01 4.79
CA SER A 187 -6.87 9.59 5.12
C SER A 187 -7.65 8.71 4.14
N LYS A 188 -6.98 7.74 3.52
CA LYS A 188 -7.61 6.77 2.64
C LYS A 188 -8.06 5.57 3.48
N ILE A 189 -9.36 5.29 3.44
CA ILE A 189 -9.97 4.15 4.14
C ILE A 189 -10.09 3.00 3.15
N GLU A 190 -9.30 1.96 3.42
CA GLU A 190 -8.98 0.88 2.47
C GLU A 190 -9.10 -0.52 3.07
N ASN A 191 -9.12 -0.64 4.40
CA ASN A 191 -9.16 -1.92 5.09
C ASN A 191 -10.17 -1.91 6.23
N MET A 192 -10.44 -3.10 6.79
CA MET A 192 -11.40 -3.27 7.86
C MET A 192 -11.05 -2.46 9.12
N GLN A 193 -9.76 -2.33 9.47
CA GLN A 193 -9.33 -1.55 10.64
C GLN A 193 -9.66 -0.07 10.50
N GLY A 194 -9.38 0.52 9.33
CA GLY A 194 -9.72 1.90 9.03
C GLY A 194 -11.23 2.17 9.11
N ILE A 195 -12.06 1.18 8.74
CA ILE A 195 -13.52 1.29 8.93
C ILE A 195 -13.90 1.21 10.41
N GLN A 196 -13.34 0.27 11.16
CA GLN A 196 -13.64 0.09 12.57
C GLN A 196 -13.22 1.29 13.42
N ASN A 197 -12.12 1.94 13.05
CA ASN A 197 -11.55 3.10 13.74
C ASN A 197 -11.93 4.44 13.06
N LEU A 198 -12.92 4.44 12.16
CA LEU A 198 -13.22 5.61 11.32
C LEU A 198 -13.49 6.88 12.14
N GLU A 199 -14.18 6.76 13.28
CA GLU A 199 -14.50 7.91 14.13
C GLU A 199 -13.23 8.59 14.66
N GLU A 200 -12.27 7.83 15.19
CA GLU A 200 -11.03 8.43 15.72
C GLU A 200 -10.10 8.94 14.61
N ILE A 201 -10.12 8.32 13.43
CA ILE A 201 -9.38 8.81 12.26
C ILE A 201 -9.94 10.17 11.82
N LEU A 202 -11.27 10.31 11.76
CA LEU A 202 -11.95 11.57 11.40
C LEU A 202 -11.57 12.74 12.32
N GLU A 203 -11.33 12.48 13.61
CA GLU A 203 -10.95 13.53 14.57
C GLU A 203 -9.60 14.18 14.26
N VAL A 204 -8.70 13.44 13.61
CA VAL A 204 -7.31 13.88 13.37
C VAL A 204 -6.95 14.08 11.90
N SER A 205 -7.88 13.79 10.98
CA SER A 205 -7.73 14.00 9.53
C SER A 205 -8.30 15.33 9.07
N ASP A 206 -7.72 15.92 8.02
CA ASP A 206 -8.28 17.11 7.36
C ASP A 206 -9.33 16.73 6.29
N GLY A 207 -9.39 15.46 5.89
CA GLY A 207 -10.41 14.88 5.03
C GLY A 207 -10.27 13.37 4.90
N ILE A 208 -11.23 12.73 4.23
CA ILE A 208 -11.27 11.28 4.00
C ILE A 208 -11.41 10.98 2.50
N MET A 209 -10.77 9.89 2.06
CA MET A 209 -10.98 9.30 0.74
C MET A 209 -11.44 7.84 0.90
N VAL A 210 -12.60 7.51 0.34
CA VAL A 210 -13.09 6.13 0.29
C VAL A 210 -12.49 5.43 -0.93
N ALA A 211 -11.43 4.68 -0.73
CA ALA A 211 -10.69 4.00 -1.79
C ALA A 211 -11.30 2.62 -2.06
N ARG A 212 -12.39 2.63 -2.83
CA ARG A 212 -13.22 1.46 -3.14
C ARG A 212 -12.50 0.30 -3.85
N GLY A 213 -11.35 0.56 -4.46
CA GLY A 213 -10.54 -0.48 -5.13
C GLY A 213 -9.99 -1.43 -4.08
N ASP A 214 -9.06 -0.94 -3.26
CA ASP A 214 -8.45 -1.69 -2.16
C ASP A 214 -9.50 -2.19 -1.15
N MET A 215 -10.48 -1.35 -0.83
CA MET A 215 -11.57 -1.70 0.09
C MET A 215 -12.44 -2.87 -0.41
N GLY A 216 -12.58 -3.04 -1.74
CA GLY A 216 -13.32 -4.17 -2.31
C GLY A 216 -12.53 -5.49 -2.33
N VAL A 217 -11.23 -5.43 -2.04
CA VAL A 217 -10.34 -6.59 -1.90
C VAL A 217 -10.25 -7.00 -0.42
N GLU A 218 -10.18 -6.01 0.48
CA GLU A 218 -10.00 -6.20 1.91
C GLU A 218 -11.29 -6.57 2.69
N ILE A 219 -12.47 -6.43 2.07
CA ILE A 219 -13.80 -6.53 2.73
C ILE A 219 -14.80 -7.29 1.87
#